data_AF-A0A5E4HTY4-F1
#
_entry.id   AF-A0A5E4HTY4-F1
#
_cell.length_a   1.000
_cell.length_b   1.000
_cell.length_c   1.000
_cell.angle_alpha   90.00
_cell.angle_beta   90.00
_cell.angle_gamma   90.00
#
_symmetry.space_group_name_H-M   'P 1'
#
loop_
_entity.id
_entity.type
_entity.pdbx_description
1 polymer ?
#
loop_
_entity_poly.entity_id
_entity_poly.type
_entity_poly.pdbx_seq_one_letter_code
_entity_poly.pdbx_strand_id
1 'polypeptide(L)'
;MSKSSKSTKLLNCIIALTTKTPDFPSPLYDNGYQIEVIEPRILLSDGSQSNPDIQLKKNDDYLLFFECKDGFCEKDQLDRYKRMTCDDIKRTKTSSLSSSKLYYDLSYFCTKESEDKLIPSIDKDGNIFPIIVLDSDKIFHHVQSKGFNNKQTEAILKEIKFDKPVPESFIPFTVDDSNETITIFLLQHFMSRSGYEFTLDTLLQELFSHLIFNYSRKSKDELKARIGQIITGLKKRPDIDGAITQKGDKYKVEPSGPKKFRSSCMKIITQYEEQQNKITLQNWMD
;
A
#
# COMPACT_ATOMS: atom_id res chain seq x y z
N MET A 1 1.12 10.10 15.39
CA MET A 1 1.22 9.61 13.99
C MET A 1 0.22 8.49 13.89
N SER A 2 -0.81 8.67 13.07
CA SER A 2 -1.87 7.68 12.85
C SER A 2 -1.26 6.36 12.42
N LYS A 3 -1.70 5.25 13.01
CA LYS A 3 -1.26 3.93 12.56
C LYS A 3 -1.89 3.66 11.19
N SER A 4 -1.08 3.66 10.15
CA SER A 4 -1.47 3.10 8.87
C SER A 4 -1.82 1.61 9.04
N SER A 5 -2.61 1.06 8.13
CA SER A 5 -2.88 -0.37 8.09
C SER A 5 -1.59 -1.19 8.01
N LYS A 6 -1.64 -2.44 8.47
CA LYS A 6 -0.52 -3.36 8.33
C LYS A 6 -0.15 -3.60 6.86
N SER A 7 -1.13 -3.60 5.95
CA SER A 7 -0.89 -3.66 4.51
C SER A 7 -0.08 -2.46 4.01
N THR A 8 -0.42 -1.24 4.45
CA THR A 8 0.33 -0.02 4.10
C THR A 8 1.78 -0.08 4.63
N LYS A 9 1.99 -0.59 5.84
CA LYS A 9 3.33 -0.80 6.40
C LYS A 9 4.17 -1.79 5.57
N LEU A 10 3.56 -2.92 5.18
CA LEU A 10 4.21 -3.93 4.34
C LEU A 10 4.56 -3.37 2.96
N LEU A 11 3.63 -2.65 2.33
CA LEU A 11 3.86 -1.99 1.04
C LEU A 11 5.01 -0.97 1.11
N ASN A 12 5.02 -0.14 2.16
CA ASN A 12 6.11 0.80 2.42
C ASN A 12 7.46 0.08 2.64
N CYS A 13 7.47 -1.10 3.26
CA CYS A 13 8.66 -1.93 3.37
C CYS A 13 9.18 -2.38 1.99
N ILE A 14 8.30 -2.87 1.11
CA ILE A 14 8.69 -3.29 -0.25
C ILE A 14 9.29 -2.11 -1.03
N ILE A 15 8.67 -0.93 -0.91
CA ILE A 15 9.14 0.29 -1.57
C ILE A 15 10.52 0.69 -1.04
N ALA A 16 10.73 0.64 0.27
CA ALA A 16 12.02 0.93 0.90
C ALA A 16 13.12 -0.03 0.42
N LEU A 17 12.81 -1.32 0.26
CA LEU A 17 13.77 -2.30 -0.26
C LEU A 17 14.12 -2.07 -1.74
N THR A 18 13.20 -1.44 -2.50
CA THR A 18 13.30 -1.18 -3.94
C THR A 18 13.73 0.26 -4.25
N THR A 19 13.98 1.08 -3.23
CA THR A 19 14.37 2.48 -3.38
C THR A 19 15.59 2.76 -2.51
N LYS A 20 16.55 3.54 -3.03
CA LYS A 20 17.73 3.93 -2.25
C LYS A 20 17.34 4.90 -1.12
N THR A 21 17.09 4.35 0.05
CA THR A 21 16.61 5.08 1.23
C THR A 21 17.78 5.26 2.21
N PRO A 22 18.06 6.48 2.68
CA PRO A 22 19.07 6.69 3.71
C PRO A 22 18.79 5.82 4.95
N ASP A 23 19.82 5.16 5.46
CA ASP A 23 19.78 4.36 6.70
C ASP A 23 18.80 3.18 6.70
N PHE A 24 18.30 2.74 5.53
CA PHE A 24 17.49 1.53 5.38
C PHE A 24 18.02 0.68 4.20
N PRO A 25 18.11 -0.66 4.33
CA PRO A 25 18.67 -1.52 3.29
C PRO A 25 17.80 -1.51 2.03
N SER A 26 18.45 -1.44 0.86
CA SER A 26 17.78 -1.42 -0.45
C SER A 26 18.23 -2.55 -1.39
N PRO A 27 18.26 -3.82 -0.96
CA PRO A 27 18.87 -4.89 -1.73
C PRO A 27 18.11 -5.24 -3.02
N LEU A 28 16.80 -4.97 -3.10
CA LEU A 28 16.05 -5.12 -4.35
C LEU A 28 16.48 -4.04 -5.36
N TYR A 29 16.62 -2.78 -4.91
CA TYR A 29 17.19 -1.70 -5.73
C TYR A 29 18.59 -2.06 -6.24
N ASP A 30 19.47 -2.49 -5.34
CA ASP A 30 20.88 -2.83 -5.66
C ASP A 30 20.98 -3.98 -6.66
N ASN A 31 19.94 -4.82 -6.77
CA ASN A 31 19.86 -5.94 -7.70
C ASN A 31 18.96 -5.67 -8.93
N GLY A 32 18.66 -4.39 -9.19
CA GLY A 32 18.00 -3.92 -10.40
C GLY A 32 16.49 -4.07 -10.42
N TYR A 33 15.85 -4.36 -9.29
CA TYR A 33 14.38 -4.35 -9.21
C TYR A 33 13.89 -2.90 -9.16
N GLN A 34 12.79 -2.65 -9.86
CA GLN A 34 12.11 -1.36 -9.91
C GLN A 34 10.63 -1.58 -9.68
N ILE A 35 9.97 -0.61 -9.05
CA ILE A 35 8.52 -0.61 -8.92
C ILE A 35 7.94 -0.33 -10.30
N GLU A 36 7.18 -1.29 -10.84
CA GLU A 36 6.48 -1.09 -12.10
C GLU A 36 5.07 -0.56 -11.81
N VAL A 37 4.27 -1.36 -11.10
CA VAL A 37 2.86 -1.07 -10.85
C VAL A 37 2.51 -1.34 -9.40
N ILE A 38 1.82 -0.40 -8.77
CA ILE A 38 1.14 -0.59 -7.48
C ILE A 38 -0.33 -0.88 -7.79
N GLU A 39 -0.88 -1.89 -7.13
CA GLU A 39 -2.22 -2.44 -7.36
C GLU A 39 -2.46 -2.85 -8.82
N PRO A 40 -1.56 -3.67 -9.43
CA PRO A 40 -1.80 -4.24 -10.75
C PRO A 40 -3.13 -4.97 -10.82
N ARG A 41 -3.83 -4.89 -11.96
CA ARG A 41 -5.08 -5.61 -12.19
C ARG A 41 -4.93 -6.58 -13.34
N ILE A 42 -4.54 -7.80 -13.03
CA ILE A 42 -4.24 -8.85 -14.01
C ILE A 42 -5.54 -9.53 -14.40
N LEU A 43 -5.93 -9.39 -15.67
CA LEU A 43 -7.12 -10.04 -16.20
C LEU A 43 -6.79 -11.49 -16.54
N LEU A 44 -7.43 -12.43 -15.85
CA LEU A 44 -7.27 -13.87 -16.08
C LEU A 44 -8.09 -14.34 -17.29
N SER A 45 -7.75 -15.52 -17.82
CA SER A 45 -8.40 -16.09 -19.00
C SER A 45 -9.89 -16.37 -18.83
N ASP A 46 -10.35 -16.58 -17.60
CA ASP A 46 -11.76 -16.79 -17.25
C ASP A 46 -12.54 -15.47 -17.04
N GLY A 47 -11.90 -14.32 -17.28
CA GLY A 47 -12.49 -13.00 -17.09
C GLY A 47 -12.41 -12.46 -15.67
N SER A 48 -11.96 -13.27 -14.70
CA SER A 48 -11.73 -12.80 -13.33
C SER A 48 -10.46 -11.95 -13.21
N GLN A 49 -10.26 -11.28 -12.07
CA GLN A 49 -9.11 -10.40 -11.84
C GLN A 49 -8.25 -10.87 -10.67
N SER A 50 -6.94 -10.85 -10.89
CA SER A 50 -5.90 -11.10 -9.91
C SER A 50 -5.22 -9.76 -9.61
N ASN A 51 -5.23 -9.33 -8.35
CA ASN A 51 -4.76 -8.01 -7.96
C ASN A 51 -3.74 -8.09 -6.83
N PRO A 52 -2.48 -8.50 -7.11
CA PRO A 52 -1.40 -8.32 -6.15
C PRO A 52 -1.25 -6.85 -5.76
N ASP A 53 -0.74 -6.56 -4.57
CA ASP A 53 -0.58 -5.18 -4.10
C ASP A 53 0.53 -4.42 -4.84
N ILE A 54 1.59 -5.11 -5.26
CA ILE A 54 2.70 -4.48 -5.98
C ILE A 54 3.40 -5.45 -6.92
N GLN A 55 3.76 -4.93 -8.09
CA GLN A 55 4.56 -5.58 -9.12
C GLN A 55 5.90 -4.87 -9.25
N LEU A 56 6.97 -5.62 -9.06
CA LEU A 56 8.34 -5.20 -9.35
C LEU A 56 8.82 -5.82 -10.65
N LYS A 57 9.63 -5.06 -11.39
CA LYS A 57 10.31 -5.51 -12.60
C LYS A 57 11.81 -5.53 -12.36
N LYS A 58 12.45 -6.67 -12.63
CA LYS A 58 13.92 -6.80 -12.60
C LYS A 58 14.54 -6.54 -13.96
N ASN A 59 13.94 -7.13 -14.99
CA ASN A 59 14.35 -7.02 -16.39
C ASN A 59 13.14 -7.38 -17.28
N ASP A 60 13.34 -7.46 -18.59
CA ASP A 60 12.25 -7.75 -19.54
C ASP A 60 11.72 -9.19 -19.48
N ASP A 61 12.39 -10.08 -18.74
CA ASP A 61 12.06 -11.50 -18.63
C ASP A 61 11.45 -11.89 -17.27
N TYR A 62 11.57 -11.04 -16.24
CA TYR A 62 11.24 -11.42 -14.88
C TYR A 62 10.51 -10.32 -14.08
N LEU A 63 9.35 -10.71 -13.56
CA LEU A 63 8.52 -9.92 -12.65
C LEU A 63 8.44 -10.58 -11.27
N LEU A 64 8.31 -9.76 -10.24
CA LEU A 64 8.09 -10.21 -8.87
C LEU A 64 6.86 -9.51 -8.31
N PHE A 65 5.89 -10.28 -7.88
CA PHE A 65 4.66 -9.78 -7.28
C PHE A 65 4.66 -10.03 -5.77
N PHE A 66 4.13 -9.07 -5.03
CA PHE A 66 3.84 -9.22 -3.61
C PHE A 66 2.37 -8.98 -3.33
N GLU A 67 1.81 -9.86 -2.51
CA GLU A 67 0.51 -9.72 -1.85
C GLU A 67 0.75 -9.51 -0.35
N CYS A 68 0.44 -8.33 0.16
CA CYS A 68 0.52 -7.98 1.57
C CYS A 68 -0.71 -8.52 2.30
N LYS A 69 -0.50 -9.36 3.32
CA LYS A 69 -1.59 -9.92 4.14
C LYS A 69 -1.38 -9.70 5.61
N ASP A 70 -2.48 -9.30 6.25
CA ASP A 70 -2.62 -9.26 7.70
C ASP A 70 -3.69 -10.26 8.16
N GLY A 71 -3.35 -11.54 8.12
CA GLY A 71 -4.20 -12.61 8.64
C GLY A 71 -4.44 -13.70 7.61
N PHE A 72 -5.69 -14.10 7.43
CA PHE A 72 -6.03 -15.22 6.56
C PHE A 72 -6.05 -14.81 5.09
N CYS A 73 -5.74 -15.74 4.20
CA CYS A 73 -6.00 -15.58 2.78
C CYS A 73 -7.37 -16.16 2.41
N GLU A 74 -8.14 -15.42 1.62
CA GLU A 74 -9.40 -15.91 1.06
C GLU A 74 -9.12 -16.97 -0.02
N LYS A 75 -9.88 -18.07 0.01
CA LYS A 75 -9.71 -19.19 -0.93
C LYS A 75 -9.85 -18.73 -2.39
N ASP A 76 -10.85 -17.90 -2.68
CA ASP A 76 -11.07 -17.40 -4.03
C ASP A 76 -9.87 -16.57 -4.54
N GLN A 77 -9.18 -15.84 -3.66
CA GLN A 77 -7.98 -15.11 -4.03
C GLN A 77 -6.81 -16.06 -4.31
N LEU A 78 -6.59 -17.05 -3.45
CA LEU A 78 -5.57 -18.09 -3.65
C LEU A 78 -5.78 -18.80 -4.99
N ASP A 79 -7.01 -19.21 -5.31
CA ASP A 79 -7.33 -19.92 -6.54
C ASP A 79 -7.15 -19.04 -7.78
N ARG A 80 -7.33 -17.72 -7.67
CA ARG A 80 -6.98 -16.78 -8.75
C ARG A 80 -5.46 -16.67 -8.94
N TYR A 81 -4.68 -16.56 -7.87
CA TYR A 81 -3.22 -16.50 -7.99
C TYR A 81 -2.60 -17.80 -8.51
N LYS A 82 -3.13 -18.97 -8.12
CA LYS A 82 -2.65 -20.28 -8.64
C LYS A 82 -2.85 -20.43 -10.15
N ARG A 83 -3.93 -19.84 -10.68
CA ARG A 83 -4.29 -19.94 -12.10
C ARG A 83 -3.66 -18.85 -12.97
N MET A 84 -3.02 -17.85 -12.36
CA MET A 84 -2.41 -16.76 -13.09
C MET A 84 -1.27 -17.26 -13.99
N THR A 85 -1.26 -16.86 -15.25
CA THR A 85 -0.24 -17.27 -16.22
C THR A 85 0.56 -16.08 -16.74
N CYS A 86 1.73 -16.36 -17.34
CA CYS A 86 2.51 -15.34 -18.03
C CYS A 86 1.73 -14.67 -19.18
N ASP A 87 0.83 -15.41 -19.83
CA ASP A 87 0.01 -14.87 -20.92
C ASP A 87 -1.06 -13.89 -20.40
N ASP A 88 -1.60 -14.12 -19.20
CA ASP A 88 -2.52 -13.18 -18.55
C ASP A 88 -1.82 -11.85 -18.23
N ILE A 89 -0.59 -11.92 -17.72
CA ILE A 89 0.24 -10.74 -17.41
C ILE A 89 0.55 -9.96 -18.69
N LYS A 90 1.02 -10.64 -19.75
CA LYS A 90 1.33 -10.03 -21.05
C LYS A 90 0.10 -9.38 -21.67
N ARG A 91 -1.06 -10.04 -21.63
CA ARG A 91 -2.33 -9.52 -22.16
C ARG A 91 -2.78 -8.26 -21.44
N THR A 92 -2.56 -8.20 -20.13
CA THR A 92 -2.95 -7.05 -19.30
C THR A 92 -2.07 -5.82 -19.57
N LYS A 93 -0.85 -6.01 -20.08
CA LYS A 93 0.11 -4.92 -20.35
C LYS A 93 0.39 -4.06 -19.11
N THR A 94 0.49 -4.69 -17.94
CA THR A 94 0.94 -4.01 -16.71
C THR A 94 2.39 -3.56 -16.80
N SER A 95 3.19 -4.23 -17.64
CA SER A 95 4.58 -3.89 -17.92
C SER A 95 4.85 -3.71 -19.40
N SER A 96 5.83 -2.85 -19.71
CA SER A 96 6.49 -2.86 -21.00
C SER A 96 7.48 -4.03 -21.02
N LEU A 97 7.09 -5.14 -21.65
CA LEU A 97 7.90 -6.34 -21.78
C LEU A 97 8.32 -6.49 -23.25
N SER A 98 9.62 -6.45 -23.51
CA SER A 98 10.17 -6.62 -24.87
C SER A 98 10.44 -8.10 -25.20
N SER A 99 10.52 -8.96 -24.19
CA SER A 99 10.88 -10.35 -24.35
C SER A 99 9.71 -11.25 -24.73
N SER A 100 10.00 -12.26 -25.54
CA SER A 100 9.08 -13.34 -25.85
C SER A 100 8.87 -14.29 -24.66
N LYS A 101 9.83 -14.37 -23.73
CA LYS A 101 9.76 -15.21 -22.53
C LYS A 101 9.48 -14.33 -21.32
N LEU A 102 8.59 -14.80 -20.45
CA LEU A 102 8.29 -14.14 -19.19
C LEU A 102 8.26 -15.21 -18.11
N TYR A 103 8.89 -14.89 -16.99
CA TYR A 103 8.86 -15.62 -15.74
C TYR A 103 8.37 -14.68 -14.65
N TYR A 104 7.71 -15.24 -13.65
CA TYR A 104 7.35 -14.45 -12.47
C TYR A 104 7.37 -15.30 -11.21
N ASP A 105 7.55 -14.64 -10.08
CA ASP A 105 7.21 -15.18 -8.76
C ASP A 105 6.12 -14.31 -8.14
N LEU A 106 5.18 -14.94 -7.42
CA LEU A 106 4.20 -14.25 -6.58
C LEU A 106 4.41 -14.71 -5.15
N SER A 107 4.67 -13.76 -4.26
CA SER A 107 4.93 -14.00 -2.85
C SER A 107 3.88 -13.33 -1.98
N TYR A 108 3.55 -13.96 -0.86
CA TYR A 108 2.85 -13.30 0.22
C TYR A 108 3.83 -12.61 1.15
N PHE A 109 3.49 -11.42 1.62
CA PHE A 109 4.25 -10.68 2.62
C PHE A 109 3.36 -10.39 3.81
N CYS A 110 3.76 -10.80 5.01
CA CYS A 110 3.00 -10.55 6.23
C CYS A 110 3.87 -10.02 7.36
N THR A 111 3.23 -9.58 8.43
CA THR A 111 3.94 -9.29 9.69
C THR A 111 4.13 -10.56 10.52
N LYS A 112 5.14 -10.58 11.38
CA LYS A 112 5.40 -11.69 12.32
C LYS A 112 4.16 -12.08 13.14
N GLU A 113 3.36 -11.11 13.54
CA GLU A 113 2.12 -11.34 14.30
C GLU A 113 1.03 -12.07 13.49
N SER A 114 1.06 -11.95 12.17
CA SER A 114 0.03 -12.48 11.26
C SER A 114 0.42 -13.85 10.68
N GLU A 115 1.65 -14.30 10.93
CA GLU A 115 2.26 -15.51 10.40
C GLU A 115 1.44 -16.78 10.73
N ASP A 116 1.08 -16.96 12.00
CA ASP A 116 0.35 -18.14 12.49
C ASP A 116 -1.05 -18.28 11.89
N LYS A 117 -1.63 -17.17 11.39
CA LYS A 117 -2.92 -17.17 10.70
C LYS A 117 -2.76 -17.38 9.20
N LEU A 118 -1.76 -16.74 8.59
CA LEU A 118 -1.56 -16.75 7.16
C LEU A 118 -1.05 -18.10 6.66
N ILE A 119 -0.01 -18.65 7.28
CA ILE A 119 0.66 -19.87 6.80
C ILE A 119 -0.33 -21.03 6.70
N PRO A 120 -1.12 -21.37 7.75
CA PRO A 120 -2.07 -22.47 7.64
C PRO A 120 -3.18 -22.22 6.61
N SER A 121 -3.49 -20.96 6.28
CA SER A 121 -4.49 -20.63 5.27
C SER A 121 -3.98 -20.86 3.83
N ILE A 122 -2.68 -20.67 3.59
CA ILE A 122 -2.03 -20.91 2.29
C ILE A 122 -1.69 -22.40 2.13
N ASP A 123 -1.19 -23.02 3.21
CA ASP A 123 -0.66 -24.40 3.17
C ASP A 123 -1.74 -25.47 3.10
N LYS A 124 -2.98 -25.18 3.50
CA LYS A 124 -4.14 -26.09 3.32
C LYS A 124 -4.33 -26.59 1.89
N ASP A 125 -3.84 -25.83 0.92
CA ASP A 125 -3.91 -26.16 -0.50
C ASP A 125 -2.57 -26.61 -1.11
N GLY A 126 -1.53 -26.85 -0.30
CA GLY A 126 -0.27 -27.51 -0.70
C GLY A 126 0.93 -26.61 -1.01
N ASN A 127 1.38 -25.78 -0.05
CA ASN A 127 2.64 -24.98 -0.05
C ASN A 127 3.04 -24.40 -1.42
N ILE A 128 2.29 -23.41 -1.88
CA ILE A 128 2.29 -23.02 -3.30
C ILE A 128 3.03 -21.71 -3.58
N PHE A 129 3.20 -20.86 -2.56
CA PHE A 129 3.77 -19.53 -2.70
C PHE A 129 4.88 -19.27 -1.67
N PRO A 130 5.95 -18.54 -2.04
CA PRO A 130 6.89 -18.00 -1.07
C PRO A 130 6.22 -17.03 -0.11
N ILE A 131 6.59 -17.10 1.17
CA ILE A 131 6.09 -16.20 2.20
C ILE A 131 7.27 -15.43 2.78
N ILE A 132 7.23 -14.10 2.68
CA ILE A 132 8.14 -13.20 3.38
C ILE A 132 7.46 -12.72 4.66
N VAL A 133 8.22 -12.64 5.74
CA VAL A 133 7.75 -12.21 7.06
C VAL A 133 8.53 -10.97 7.48
N LEU A 134 7.81 -9.92 7.87
CA LEU A 134 8.35 -8.70 8.48
C LEU A 134 8.32 -8.84 10.00
N ASP A 135 9.50 -8.86 10.61
CA ASP A 135 9.70 -8.72 12.04
C ASP A 135 10.07 -7.26 12.38
N SER A 136 10.37 -7.01 13.65
CA SER A 136 10.73 -5.69 14.16
C SER A 136 12.03 -5.12 13.58
N ASP A 137 13.02 -5.96 13.27
CA ASP A 137 14.39 -5.59 12.85
C ASP A 137 14.87 -6.32 11.58
N LYS A 138 14.01 -7.12 10.96
CA LYS A 138 14.36 -7.86 9.76
C LYS A 138 13.15 -8.26 8.93
N ILE A 139 13.42 -8.61 7.68
CA ILE A 139 12.54 -9.46 6.89
C ILE A 139 13.24 -10.78 6.61
N PHE A 140 12.48 -11.86 6.49
CA PHE A 140 13.01 -13.17 6.16
C PHE A 140 12.00 -14.01 5.38
N HIS A 141 12.51 -14.92 4.58
CA HIS A 141 11.70 -15.93 3.90
C HIS A 141 11.33 -17.04 4.87
N HIS A 142 10.05 -17.39 4.94
CA HIS A 142 9.55 -18.39 5.88
C HIS A 142 9.99 -19.80 5.47
N VAL A 143 10.60 -20.52 6.41
CA VAL A 143 11.28 -21.81 6.17
C VAL A 143 10.36 -22.95 5.73
N GLN A 144 9.07 -22.89 6.04
CA GLN A 144 8.10 -23.91 5.62
C GLN A 144 7.41 -23.55 4.30
N SER A 145 7.58 -22.32 3.81
CA SER A 145 6.97 -21.87 2.55
C SER A 145 7.77 -22.33 1.33
N LYS A 146 7.16 -22.23 0.15
CA LYS A 146 7.84 -22.54 -1.12
C LYS A 146 9.00 -21.55 -1.35
N GLY A 147 10.10 -22.00 -1.97
CA GLY A 147 11.14 -21.10 -2.45
C GLY A 147 10.73 -20.30 -3.69
N PHE A 148 11.39 -19.19 -3.93
CA PHE A 148 11.29 -18.44 -5.19
C PHE A 148 11.90 -19.24 -6.34
N ASN A 149 11.27 -19.20 -7.51
CA ASN A 149 11.81 -19.88 -8.70
C ASN A 149 13.11 -19.20 -9.17
N ASN A 150 13.23 -17.89 -8.99
CA ASN A 150 14.46 -17.16 -9.26
C ASN A 150 15.43 -17.23 -8.08
N LYS A 151 16.56 -17.91 -8.28
CA LYS A 151 17.60 -18.10 -7.24
C LYS A 151 18.23 -16.81 -6.73
N GLN A 152 18.27 -15.75 -7.55
CA GLN A 152 18.77 -14.45 -7.09
C GLN A 152 17.75 -13.77 -6.19
N THR A 153 16.45 -13.81 -6.55
CA THR A 153 15.36 -13.35 -5.67
C THR A 153 15.38 -14.09 -4.34
N GLU A 154 15.49 -15.42 -4.37
CA GLU A 154 15.61 -16.27 -3.18
C GLU A 154 16.78 -15.82 -2.29
N ALA A 155 17.97 -15.63 -2.87
CA ALA A 155 19.15 -15.24 -2.12
C ALA A 155 19.02 -13.84 -1.49
N ILE A 156 18.39 -12.89 -2.20
CA ILE A 156 18.16 -11.52 -1.70
C ILE A 156 17.16 -11.53 -0.54
N LEU A 157 16.04 -12.23 -0.70
CA LEU A 157 14.91 -12.18 0.25
C LEU A 157 15.02 -13.21 1.38
N LYS A 158 16.08 -14.02 1.41
CA LYS A 158 16.33 -15.01 2.45
C LYS A 158 16.30 -14.40 3.86
N GLU A 159 17.09 -13.35 4.06
CA GLU A 159 17.09 -12.54 5.29
C GLU A 159 17.70 -11.17 5.01
N ILE A 160 17.03 -10.09 5.41
CA ILE A 160 17.51 -8.72 5.33
C ILE A 160 17.29 -8.07 6.70
N LYS A 161 18.37 -7.65 7.35
CA LYS A 161 18.33 -6.98 8.65
C LYS A 161 18.39 -5.47 8.49
N PHE A 162 17.75 -4.75 9.41
CA PHE A 162 17.76 -3.30 9.47
C PHE A 162 17.70 -2.82 10.92
N ASP A 163 18.45 -1.76 11.20
CA ASP A 163 18.52 -1.17 12.55
C ASP A 163 17.53 -0.01 12.75
N LYS A 164 16.82 0.37 11.67
CA LYS A 164 15.84 1.46 11.66
C LYS A 164 14.45 0.92 11.33
N PRO A 165 13.38 1.50 11.90
CA PRO A 165 12.02 1.13 11.54
C PRO A 165 11.78 1.31 10.03
N VAL A 166 10.85 0.50 9.49
CA VAL A 166 10.36 0.66 8.12
C VAL A 166 9.87 2.10 7.92
N PRO A 167 10.34 2.81 6.87
CA PRO A 167 9.88 4.16 6.59
C PRO A 167 8.38 4.19 6.29
N GLU A 168 7.61 5.02 7.00
CA GLU A 168 6.15 5.11 6.84
C GLU A 168 5.70 6.20 5.85
N SER A 169 6.65 6.93 5.25
CA SER A 169 6.37 8.16 4.49
C SER A 169 6.30 7.99 2.97
N PHE A 170 6.51 6.78 2.42
CA PHE A 170 6.43 6.57 0.97
C PHE A 170 5.00 6.68 0.47
N ILE A 171 4.11 5.87 1.05
CA ILE A 171 2.68 5.90 0.79
C ILE A 171 1.96 6.18 2.10
N PRO A 172 1.15 7.26 2.18
CA PRO A 172 0.48 7.63 3.42
C PRO A 172 -0.68 6.68 3.78
N PHE A 173 -1.36 6.13 2.78
CA PHE A 173 -2.49 5.21 2.95
C PHE A 173 -2.82 4.46 1.65
N THR A 174 -3.55 3.35 1.75
CA THR A 174 -4.15 2.63 0.63
C THR A 174 -5.68 2.70 0.66
N VAL A 175 -6.34 2.00 -0.26
CA VAL A 175 -7.81 1.87 -0.26
C VAL A 175 -8.34 1.00 0.88
N ASP A 176 -7.48 0.34 1.65
CA ASP A 176 -7.87 -0.49 2.80
C ASP A 176 -7.78 0.26 4.13
N ASP A 177 -7.06 1.38 4.18
CA ASP A 177 -6.98 2.22 5.38
C ASP A 177 -8.35 2.77 5.77
N SER A 178 -8.57 3.07 7.04
CA SER A 178 -9.86 3.60 7.49
C SER A 178 -10.09 5.04 7.00
N ASN A 179 -11.35 5.49 6.93
CA ASN A 179 -11.65 6.88 6.55
C ASN A 179 -11.02 7.87 7.53
N GLU A 180 -10.91 7.49 8.80
CA GLU A 180 -10.27 8.27 9.87
C GLU A 180 -8.77 8.43 9.58
N THR A 181 -8.06 7.35 9.24
CA THR A 181 -6.63 7.42 8.85
C THR A 181 -6.43 8.37 7.68
N ILE A 182 -7.19 8.19 6.59
CA ILE A 182 -7.11 9.07 5.41
C ILE A 182 -7.44 10.52 5.80
N THR A 183 -8.44 10.74 6.65
CA THR A 183 -8.82 12.07 7.14
C THR A 183 -7.69 12.75 7.90
N ILE A 184 -6.94 12.02 8.74
CA ILE A 184 -5.80 12.57 9.47
C ILE A 184 -4.76 13.13 8.49
N PHE A 185 -4.36 12.37 7.47
CA PHE A 185 -3.41 12.83 6.46
C PHE A 185 -3.92 14.06 5.70
N LEU A 186 -5.20 14.07 5.29
CA LEU A 186 -5.79 15.21 4.61
C LEU A 186 -5.79 16.48 5.48
N LEU A 187 -6.18 16.36 6.75
CA LEU A 187 -6.19 17.50 7.67
C LEU A 187 -4.77 18.02 7.91
N GLN A 188 -3.81 17.13 8.17
CA GLN A 188 -2.39 17.52 8.33
C GLN A 188 -1.87 18.28 7.11
N HIS A 189 -2.22 17.85 5.90
CA HIS A 189 -1.87 18.53 4.65
C HIS A 189 -2.47 19.94 4.57
N PHE A 190 -3.74 20.09 4.94
CA PHE A 190 -4.46 21.38 4.82
C PHE A 190 -4.11 22.39 5.91
N MET A 191 -3.74 21.95 7.11
CA MET A 191 -3.58 22.80 8.31
C MET A 191 -2.60 23.97 8.17
N SER A 192 -1.66 23.90 7.24
CA SER A 192 -0.63 24.93 7.00
C SER A 192 -0.86 25.73 5.72
N ARG A 193 -1.96 25.50 5.01
CA ARG A 193 -2.13 25.88 3.60
C ARG A 193 -3.35 26.77 3.35
N SER A 194 -3.35 27.99 3.87
CA SER A 194 -4.40 28.98 3.53
C SER A 194 -4.27 29.42 2.07
N GLY A 195 -5.41 29.57 1.38
CA GLY A 195 -5.45 29.91 -0.04
C GLY A 195 -5.08 28.75 -0.98
N TYR A 196 -4.95 27.52 -0.47
CA TYR A 196 -4.54 26.37 -1.27
C TYR A 196 -5.68 25.89 -2.16
N GLU A 197 -5.44 25.97 -3.47
CA GLU A 197 -6.36 25.50 -4.51
C GLU A 197 -5.84 24.18 -5.09
N PHE A 198 -6.75 23.21 -5.26
CA PHE A 198 -6.38 21.86 -5.72
C PHE A 198 -7.53 21.18 -6.47
N THR A 199 -7.19 20.22 -7.33
CA THR A 199 -8.08 19.15 -7.77
C THR A 199 -7.74 17.86 -7.02
N LEU A 200 -8.61 16.85 -7.08
CA LEU A 200 -8.29 15.55 -6.47
C LEU A 200 -7.04 14.90 -7.07
N ASP A 201 -6.77 15.11 -8.36
CA ASP A 201 -5.56 14.61 -9.02
C ASP A 201 -4.29 15.29 -8.47
N THR A 202 -4.30 16.63 -8.33
CA THR A 202 -3.13 17.35 -7.78
C THR A 202 -2.92 17.02 -6.31
N LEU A 203 -4.00 16.90 -5.52
CA LEU A 203 -3.90 16.51 -4.12
C LEU A 203 -3.30 15.10 -3.97
N LEU A 204 -3.76 14.15 -4.79
CA LEU A 204 -3.23 12.79 -4.77
C LEU A 204 -1.75 12.75 -5.16
N GLN A 205 -1.34 13.55 -6.16
CA GLN A 205 0.09 13.70 -6.53
C GLN A 205 0.92 14.29 -5.41
N GLU A 206 0.41 15.26 -4.66
CA GLU A 206 1.14 15.84 -3.54
C GLU A 206 1.27 14.88 -2.35
N LEU A 207 0.23 14.09 -2.07
CA LEU A 207 0.22 13.14 -0.95
C LEU A 207 1.08 11.90 -1.23
N PHE A 208 1.09 11.39 -2.46
CA PHE A 208 1.79 10.15 -2.85
C PHE A 208 3.10 10.42 -3.61
N SER A 209 3.44 11.69 -3.82
CA SER A 209 4.62 12.10 -4.59
C SER A 209 4.68 11.40 -5.96
N HIS A 210 5.88 11.01 -6.42
CA HIS A 210 6.06 10.34 -7.72
C HIS A 210 5.50 8.91 -7.76
N LEU A 211 5.31 8.25 -6.61
CA LEU A 211 4.80 6.86 -6.57
C LEU A 211 3.36 6.76 -7.11
N ILE A 212 2.62 7.87 -7.13
CA ILE A 212 1.29 7.86 -7.74
C ILE A 212 1.32 7.50 -9.22
N PHE A 213 2.44 7.71 -9.92
CA PHE A 213 2.56 7.34 -11.32
C PHE A 213 2.57 5.83 -11.52
N ASN A 214 3.03 5.06 -10.53
CA ASN A 214 3.01 3.60 -10.52
C ASN A 214 1.65 2.99 -10.18
N TYR A 215 0.73 3.71 -9.56
CA TYR A 215 -0.61 3.17 -9.28
C TYR A 215 -1.37 2.82 -10.57
N SER A 216 -2.17 1.76 -10.55
CA SER A 216 -3.11 1.48 -11.63
C SER A 216 -4.16 2.60 -11.76
N ARG A 217 -4.66 2.85 -12.97
CA ARG A 217 -5.67 3.92 -13.22
C ARG A 217 -6.89 3.75 -12.34
N LYS A 218 -7.41 2.53 -12.22
CA LYS A 218 -8.61 2.24 -11.43
C LYS A 218 -8.36 2.47 -9.93
N SER A 219 -7.19 2.10 -9.40
CA SER A 219 -6.86 2.36 -8.00
C SER A 219 -6.70 3.86 -7.72
N LYS A 220 -6.16 4.65 -8.67
CA LYS A 220 -6.17 6.13 -8.56
C LYS A 220 -7.60 6.67 -8.52
N ASP A 221 -8.48 6.17 -9.37
CA ASP A 221 -9.88 6.61 -9.40
C ASP A 221 -10.64 6.23 -8.12
N GLU A 222 -10.40 5.04 -7.56
CA GLU A 222 -10.94 4.60 -6.27
C GLU A 222 -10.44 5.48 -5.11
N LEU A 223 -9.13 5.76 -5.04
CA LEU A 223 -8.55 6.68 -4.05
C LEU A 223 -9.15 8.09 -4.17
N LYS A 224 -9.27 8.63 -5.39
CA LYS A 224 -9.89 9.95 -5.63
C LYS A 224 -11.33 9.97 -5.18
N ALA A 225 -12.13 8.97 -5.55
CA ALA A 225 -13.53 8.89 -5.14
C ALA A 225 -13.66 8.89 -3.62
N ARG A 226 -12.82 8.10 -2.93
CA ARG A 226 -12.80 8.00 -1.47
C ARG A 226 -12.36 9.31 -0.80
N ILE A 227 -11.29 9.94 -1.28
CA ILE A 227 -10.84 11.25 -0.78
C ILE A 227 -11.94 12.31 -1.00
N GLY A 228 -12.57 12.33 -2.17
CA GLY A 228 -13.66 13.27 -2.47
C GLY A 228 -14.86 13.11 -1.53
N GLN A 229 -15.22 11.87 -1.18
CA GLN A 229 -16.26 11.58 -0.18
C GLN A 229 -15.87 12.09 1.21
N ILE A 230 -14.62 11.85 1.64
CA ILE A 230 -14.11 12.32 2.93
C ILE A 230 -14.12 13.85 3.00
N ILE A 231 -13.61 14.54 1.97
CA ILE A 231 -13.62 16.01 1.91
C ILE A 231 -15.06 16.54 1.94
N THR A 232 -15.99 15.88 1.24
CA THR A 232 -17.42 16.25 1.29
C THR A 232 -17.99 16.09 2.69
N GLY A 233 -17.58 15.05 3.43
CA GLY A 233 -17.94 14.87 4.84
C GLY A 233 -17.34 15.97 5.73
N LEU A 234 -16.05 16.28 5.57
CA LEU A 234 -15.34 17.33 6.32
C LEU A 234 -16.01 18.70 6.15
N LYS A 235 -16.40 19.06 4.92
CA LYS A 235 -17.11 20.32 4.62
C LYS A 235 -18.40 20.51 5.41
N LYS A 236 -19.07 19.41 5.79
CA LYS A 236 -20.33 19.45 6.55
C LYS A 236 -20.11 19.54 8.06
N ARG A 237 -18.86 19.40 8.54
CA ARG A 237 -18.60 19.43 9.97
C ARG A 237 -18.57 20.88 10.47
N PRO A 238 -19.27 21.21 11.57
CA PRO A 238 -19.31 22.58 12.09
C PRO A 238 -17.94 23.17 12.48
N ASP A 239 -16.97 22.32 12.80
CA ASP A 239 -15.61 22.70 13.16
C ASP A 239 -14.71 23.05 11.95
N ILE A 240 -15.11 22.63 10.74
CA ILE A 240 -14.41 22.82 9.46
C ILE A 240 -15.24 23.65 8.46
N ASP A 241 -16.52 23.89 8.77
CA ASP A 241 -17.46 24.57 7.89
C ASP A 241 -16.92 25.91 7.36
N GLY A 242 -17.17 26.16 6.08
CA GLY A 242 -16.67 27.31 5.34
C GLY A 242 -15.17 27.32 5.05
N ALA A 243 -14.34 26.50 5.71
CA ALA A 243 -12.89 26.49 5.48
C ALA A 243 -12.49 25.76 4.19
N ILE A 244 -13.30 24.80 3.74
CA ILE A 244 -13.09 24.08 2.47
C ILE A 244 -14.28 24.35 1.56
N THR A 245 -13.99 24.92 0.39
CA THR A 245 -15.01 25.22 -0.63
C THR A 245 -14.74 24.44 -1.90
N GLN A 246 -15.76 24.31 -2.76
CA GLN A 246 -15.64 23.60 -4.02
C GLN A 246 -16.43 24.34 -5.11
N LYS A 247 -15.82 24.48 -6.28
CA LYS A 247 -16.43 25.03 -7.49
C LYS A 247 -16.08 24.13 -8.66
N GLY A 248 -17.04 23.32 -9.11
CA GLY A 248 -16.77 22.26 -10.10
C GLY A 248 -15.85 21.18 -9.53
N ASP A 249 -14.76 20.90 -10.23
CA ASP A 249 -13.70 19.95 -9.86
C ASP A 249 -12.61 20.56 -8.96
N LYS A 250 -12.62 21.88 -8.78
CA LYS A 250 -11.64 22.61 -7.98
C LYS A 250 -12.12 22.79 -6.54
N TYR A 251 -11.21 22.53 -5.61
CA TYR A 251 -11.35 22.75 -4.18
C TYR A 251 -10.45 23.90 -3.76
N LYS A 252 -10.84 24.59 -2.68
CA LYS A 252 -10.03 25.62 -2.05
C LYS A 252 -10.09 25.53 -0.54
N VAL A 253 -8.94 25.54 0.12
CA VAL A 253 -8.79 25.68 1.58
C VAL A 253 -8.57 27.16 1.91
N GLU A 254 -9.58 27.81 2.48
CA GLU A 254 -9.53 29.23 2.85
C GLU A 254 -10.24 29.43 4.21
N PRO A 255 -9.58 29.08 5.33
CA PRO A 255 -10.17 29.30 6.64
C PRO A 255 -10.26 30.79 6.98
N SER A 256 -11.38 31.22 7.55
CA SER A 256 -11.56 32.60 8.04
C SER A 256 -10.59 32.97 9.19
N GLY A 257 -10.02 31.97 9.86
CA GLY A 257 -9.01 32.15 10.91
C GLY A 257 -8.03 30.97 10.94
N PRO A 258 -6.79 31.11 10.44
CA PRO A 258 -5.83 30.01 10.32
C PRO A 258 -5.54 29.30 11.66
N LYS A 259 -5.43 30.05 12.77
CA LYS A 259 -5.22 29.47 14.10
C LYS A 259 -6.41 28.62 14.56
N LYS A 260 -7.64 29.12 14.34
CA LYS A 260 -8.88 28.40 14.72
C LYS A 260 -9.02 27.12 13.89
N PHE A 261 -8.80 27.22 12.58
CA PHE A 261 -8.83 26.06 11.69
C PHE A 261 -7.81 25.00 12.09
N ARG A 262 -6.56 25.40 12.36
CA ARG A 262 -5.53 24.49 12.86
C ARG A 262 -5.96 23.78 14.15
N SER A 263 -6.54 24.51 15.10
CA SER A 263 -7.06 23.92 16.34
C SER A 263 -8.22 22.95 16.09
N SER A 264 -9.15 23.27 15.18
CA SER A 264 -10.22 22.36 14.77
C SER A 264 -9.66 21.07 14.16
N CYS A 265 -8.73 21.17 13.21
CA CYS A 265 -8.07 20.01 12.61
C CYS A 265 -7.37 19.16 13.67
N MET A 266 -6.59 19.76 14.58
CA MET A 266 -5.93 19.02 15.66
C MET A 266 -6.93 18.28 16.55
N LYS A 267 -8.08 18.90 16.87
CA LYS A 267 -9.12 18.28 17.67
C LYS A 267 -9.67 17.02 16.98
N ILE A 268 -9.94 17.09 15.68
CA ILE A 268 -10.43 15.94 14.90
C ILE A 268 -9.37 14.84 14.85
N ILE A 269 -8.12 15.21 14.56
CA ILE A 269 -7.00 14.26 14.52
C ILE A 269 -6.86 13.53 15.86
N THR A 270 -6.86 14.28 16.97
CA THR A 270 -6.73 13.71 18.32
C THR A 270 -7.88 12.74 18.63
N GLN A 271 -9.12 13.10 18.27
CA GLN A 271 -10.28 12.23 18.44
C GLN A 271 -10.14 10.90 17.70
N TYR A 272 -9.64 10.94 16.47
CA TYR A 272 -9.43 9.74 15.67
C TYR A 272 -8.25 8.89 16.16
N GLU A 273 -7.13 9.50 16.54
CA GLU A 273 -5.98 8.79 17.13
C GLU A 273 -6.37 8.12 18.47
N GLU A 274 -7.17 8.78 19.32
CA GLU A 274 -7.67 8.18 20.57
C GLU A 274 -8.60 6.98 20.32
N GLN A 275 -9.49 7.06 19.34
CA GLN A 275 -10.38 5.96 18.98
C GLN A 275 -9.60 4.74 18.47
N GLN A 276 -8.59 4.97 17.62
CA GLN A 276 -7.73 3.90 17.12
C GLN A 276 -6.94 3.19 18.24
N ASN A 277 -6.44 3.97 19.21
CA ASN A 277 -5.72 3.41 20.37
C ASN A 277 -6.63 2.60 21.29
N LYS A 278 -7.89 3.03 21.50
CA LYS A 278 -8.87 2.29 22.30
C LYS A 278 -9.24 0.94 21.66
N ILE A 279 -9.47 0.90 20.35
CA ILE A 279 -9.74 -0.35 19.63
C ILE A 279 -8.55 -1.33 19.76
N THR A 280 -7.32 -0.80 19.69
CA THR A 280 -6.11 -1.63 19.84
C THR A 280 -6.05 -2.29 21.21
N LEU A 281 -6.37 -1.57 22.30
CA LEU A 281 -6.35 -2.13 23.66
C LEU A 281 -7.48 -3.14 23.91
N GLN A 282 -8.66 -2.90 23.33
CA GLN A 282 -9.81 -3.82 23.45
C GLN A 282 -9.48 -5.20 22.86
N ASN A 283 -8.80 -5.24 21.71
CA ASN A 283 -8.38 -6.47 21.02
C ASN A 283 -7.27 -7.26 21.76
N TRP A 284 -6.72 -6.74 22.87
CA TRP A 284 -5.75 -7.43 23.73
C TRP A 284 -6.38 -8.01 24.99
N MET A 285 -7.65 -7.70 25.26
CA MET A 285 -8.37 -8.15 26.45
C MET A 285 -9.36 -9.29 26.18
N ASP A 286 -9.48 -9.72 24.90
CA ASP A 286 -10.25 -10.87 24.44
C ASP A 286 -9.31 -11.97 23.90
#